data_AF-A0A517YI24-F1
#
_entry.id   AF-A0A517YI24-F1
#
_cell.length_a   1.000
_cell.length_b   1.000
_cell.length_c   1.000
_cell.angle_alpha   90.00
_cell.angle_beta   90.00
_cell.angle_gamma   90.00
#
_symmetry.space_group_name_H-M   'P 1'
#
loop_
_entity.id
_entity.type
_entity.pdbx_description
1 polymer ?
#
loop_
_entity_poly.entity_id
_entity_poly.type
_entity_poly.pdbx_seq_one_letter_code
_entity_poly.pdbx_strand_id
1 'polypeptide(L)'
;MQFRLLDFILLISLLAIVSAGLVYGRAQALHVYGDQNAQTEWDAWREDAKDLAKGIGPVTRRVPKSAEPPALKLMRDYFAVCLGLALLLSSVLFLTSLAFVRGAFTTGKFVDRSPPELKNTSPR
;
A
#
# COMPACT_ATOMS: atom_id res chain seq x y z
N MET A 1 -14.59 25.27 -9.06
CA MET A 1 -13.60 25.31 -7.97
C MET A 1 -13.91 24.29 -6.87
N GLN A 2 -15.16 24.15 -6.43
CA GLN A 2 -15.61 23.17 -5.41
C GLN A 2 -15.20 21.71 -5.67
N PHE A 3 -15.36 21.18 -6.89
CA PHE A 3 -14.99 19.79 -7.18
C PHE A 3 -13.51 19.48 -6.97
N ARG A 4 -12.61 20.41 -7.31
CA ARG A 4 -11.17 20.20 -7.09
C ARG A 4 -10.83 20.24 -5.60
N LEU A 5 -11.48 21.12 -4.83
CA LEU A 5 -11.26 21.22 -3.39
C LEU A 5 -11.68 19.92 -2.68
N LEU A 6 -12.81 19.33 -3.06
CA LEU A 6 -13.28 18.05 -2.52
C LEU A 6 -12.30 16.90 -2.83
N ASP A 7 -11.75 16.84 -4.04
CA ASP A 7 -10.76 15.81 -4.39
C ASP A 7 -9.51 15.91 -3.50
N PHE A 8 -9.03 17.14 -3.24
CA PHE A 8 -7.88 17.36 -2.35
C PHE A 8 -8.19 16.98 -0.91
N ILE A 9 -9.38 17.33 -0.40
CA ILE A 9 -9.80 16.92 0.94
C ILE A 9 -9.85 15.39 1.02
N LEU A 10 -10.41 14.72 0.02
CA LEU A 10 -10.57 13.28 0.01
C LEU A 10 -9.20 12.56 -0.09
N LEU A 11 -8.27 13.08 -0.89
CA LEU A 11 -6.89 12.60 -0.92
C LEU A 11 -6.20 12.78 0.44
N ILE A 12 -6.29 13.97 1.04
CA ILE A 12 -5.68 14.23 2.36
C ILE A 12 -6.28 13.31 3.42
N SER A 13 -7.61 13.11 3.43
CA SER A 13 -8.28 12.17 4.33
C SER A 13 -7.79 10.74 4.13
N LEU A 14 -7.64 10.28 2.88
CA LEU A 14 -7.09 8.95 2.58
C LEU A 14 -5.66 8.81 3.10
N LEU A 15 -4.78 9.78 2.84
CA LEU A 15 -3.40 9.74 3.29
C LEU A 15 -3.29 9.79 4.82
N ALA A 16 -4.16 10.56 5.48
CA ALA A 16 -4.24 10.61 6.94
C ALA A 16 -4.66 9.25 7.52
N ILE A 17 -5.66 8.59 6.93
CA ILE A 17 -6.12 7.25 7.35
C ILE A 17 -5.01 6.21 7.18
N VAL A 18 -4.34 6.19 6.02
CA VAL A 18 -3.25 5.24 5.75
C VAL A 18 -2.08 5.47 6.72
N SER A 19 -1.71 6.73 6.95
CA SER A 19 -0.65 7.09 7.90
C SER A 19 -0.99 6.64 9.32
N ALA A 20 -2.21 6.94 9.77
CA ALA A 20 -2.69 6.54 11.10
C ALA A 20 -2.70 5.02 11.27
N GLY A 21 -3.17 4.28 10.26
CA GLY A 21 -3.17 2.82 10.26
C GLY A 21 -1.75 2.24 10.37
N LEU A 22 -0.78 2.79 9.64
CA LEU A 22 0.61 2.34 9.72
C LEU A 22 1.27 2.68 11.07
N VAL A 23 1.01 3.87 11.61
CA VAL A 23 1.51 4.28 12.94
C VAL A 23 0.93 3.37 14.03
N TYR A 24 -0.36 3.06 13.95
CA TYR A 24 -1.01 2.11 14.85
C TYR A 24 -0.40 0.70 14.73
N GLY A 25 -0.21 0.20 13.51
CA GLY A 25 0.45 -1.08 13.25
C GLY A 25 1.87 -1.14 13.78
N ARG A 26 2.64 -0.05 13.64
CA ARG A 26 3.98 0.08 14.24
C ARG A 26 3.93 -0.01 15.75
N ALA A 27 3.00 0.71 16.40
CA ALA A 27 2.87 0.68 17.85
C ALA A 27 2.58 -0.74 18.35
N GLN A 28 1.70 -1.49 17.67
CA GLN A 28 1.43 -2.88 18.01
C GLN A 28 2.63 -3.80 17.76
N ALA A 29 3.31 -3.66 16.62
CA ALA A 29 4.48 -4.47 16.32
C ALA A 29 5.60 -4.24 17.35
N LEU A 30 5.82 -3.00 17.79
CA LEU A 30 6.78 -2.70 18.84
C LEU A 30 6.35 -3.25 20.20
N HIS A 31 5.05 -3.25 20.50
CA HIS A 31 4.53 -3.84 21.73
C HIS A 31 4.70 -5.37 21.78
N VAL A 32 4.42 -6.06 20.67
CA VAL A 32 4.50 -7.52 20.58
C VAL A 32 5.94 -8.01 20.46
N TYR A 33 6.75 -7.39 19.59
CA TYR A 33 8.11 -7.87 19.30
C TYR A 33 9.20 -7.16 20.10
N GLY A 34 8.87 -6.07 20.80
CA GLY A 34 9.81 -5.37 21.69
C GLY A 34 9.93 -5.98 23.08
N ASP A 35 9.14 -7.01 23.39
CA ASP A 35 9.18 -7.71 24.66
C ASP A 35 10.37 -8.69 24.73
N GLN A 36 10.93 -8.86 25.94
CA GLN A 36 12.03 -9.79 26.20
C GLN A 36 11.64 -11.25 25.93
N ASN A 37 10.36 -11.59 26.10
CA ASN A 37 9.87 -12.91 25.78
C ASN A 37 9.93 -13.20 24.26
N ALA A 38 9.55 -12.23 23.43
CA ALA A 38 9.62 -12.36 21.97
C ALA A 38 11.06 -12.48 21.46
N GLN A 39 12.01 -11.80 22.10
CA GLN A 39 13.44 -11.96 21.80
C GLN A 39 13.94 -13.36 22.18
N THR A 40 13.48 -13.89 23.32
CA THR A 40 13.85 -15.24 23.80
C THR A 40 13.32 -16.33 22.85
N GLU A 41 12.06 -16.21 22.42
CA GLU A 41 11.47 -17.11 21.41
C GLU A 41 12.22 -17.04 20.07
N TRP A 42 12.62 -15.83 19.65
CA TRP A 42 13.42 -15.65 18.44
C TRP A 42 14.80 -16.32 18.55
N ASP A 43 15.46 -16.19 19.69
CA ASP A 43 16.75 -16.79 19.93
C ASP A 43 16.68 -18.33 19.98
N ALA A 44 15.66 -18.89 20.65
CA ALA A 44 15.38 -20.33 20.63
C ALA A 44 15.14 -20.85 19.20
N TRP A 45 14.32 -20.15 18.42
CA TRP A 45 14.09 -20.53 17.01
C TRP A 45 15.37 -20.46 16.16
N ARG A 46 16.25 -19.47 16.40
CA ARG A 46 17.54 -19.40 15.69
C ARG A 46 18.46 -20.56 16.05
N GLU A 47 18.42 -21.03 17.30
CA GLU A 47 19.19 -22.19 17.75
C GLU A 47 18.71 -23.45 17.04
N ASP A 48 17.40 -23.72 17.03
CA ASP A 48 16.81 -24.84 16.29
C ASP A 48 17.13 -24.77 14.78
N ALA A 49 17.10 -23.57 14.20
CA ALA A 49 17.44 -23.35 12.80
C ALA A 49 18.91 -23.66 12.48
N LYS A 50 19.83 -23.55 13.44
CA LYS A 50 21.24 -23.97 13.26
C LYS A 50 21.36 -25.48 13.16
N ASP A 51 20.56 -26.22 13.93
CA ASP A 51 20.58 -27.68 13.87
C ASP A 51 19.98 -28.22 12.57
N LEU A 52 18.95 -27.54 12.05
CA LEU A 52 18.44 -27.81 10.70
C LEU A 52 19.45 -27.45 9.58
N ALA A 53 20.30 -26.45 9.79
CA ALA A 53 21.35 -26.07 8.85
C ALA A 53 22.49 -27.10 8.77
N LYS A 54 22.69 -27.92 9.82
CA LYS A 54 23.67 -29.03 9.83
C LYS A 54 23.24 -30.24 8.99
N GLY A 55 22.08 -30.18 8.34
CA GLY A 55 21.63 -31.19 7.38
C GLY A 55 20.73 -32.29 7.96
N ILE A 56 20.15 -32.10 9.15
CA ILE A 56 19.34 -33.11 9.86
C ILE A 56 17.89 -33.18 9.31
N GLY A 57 17.68 -33.01 8.00
CA GLY A 57 16.34 -33.07 7.40
C GLY A 57 16.35 -32.96 5.88
N PRO A 58 15.20 -33.20 5.21
CA PRO A 58 15.10 -33.21 3.74
C PRO A 58 15.35 -31.84 3.08
N VAL A 59 15.31 -30.75 3.86
CA VAL A 59 15.54 -29.38 3.39
C VAL A 59 16.57 -28.69 4.27
N THR A 60 17.74 -28.41 3.71
CA THR A 60 18.79 -27.61 4.36
C THR A 60 18.34 -26.14 4.41
N ARG A 61 18.12 -25.60 5.61
CA ARG A 61 17.79 -24.19 5.81
C ARG A 61 19.05 -23.41 6.18
N ARG A 62 19.19 -22.16 5.69
CA ARG A 62 20.29 -21.27 6.10
C ARG A 62 20.03 -20.69 7.48
N VAL A 63 21.09 -20.52 8.25
CA VAL A 63 21.04 -19.83 9.53
C VAL A 63 20.63 -18.35 9.30
N PRO A 64 19.61 -17.86 10.00
CA PRO A 64 19.22 -16.45 9.95
C PRO A 64 20.37 -15.55 10.42
N LYS A 65 20.73 -14.56 9.60
CA LYS A 65 21.81 -13.60 9.94
C LYS A 65 21.38 -12.50 10.92
N SER A 66 20.07 -12.28 11.09
CA SER A 66 19.54 -11.21 11.94
C SER A 66 19.58 -11.61 13.42
N ALA A 67 20.15 -10.76 14.27
CA ALA A 67 20.14 -10.93 15.72
C ALA A 67 18.77 -10.60 16.34
N GLU A 68 18.05 -9.65 15.75
CA GLU A 68 16.72 -9.22 16.18
C GLU A 68 15.63 -9.81 15.27
N PRO A 69 14.39 -9.94 15.77
CA PRO A 69 13.23 -10.29 14.96
C PRO A 69 13.11 -9.33 13.75
N PRO A 70 12.96 -9.85 12.52
CA PRO A 70 12.95 -9.02 11.32
C PRO A 70 11.78 -8.03 11.29
N ALA A 71 10.64 -8.39 11.87
CA ALA A 71 9.49 -7.49 12.01
C ALA A 71 9.81 -6.28 12.91
N LEU A 72 10.54 -6.50 14.01
CA LEU A 72 10.99 -5.44 14.91
C LEU A 72 11.95 -4.49 14.17
N LYS A 73 12.95 -5.05 13.50
CA LYS A 73 13.93 -4.28 12.73
C LYS A 73 13.28 -3.45 11.63
N LEU A 74 12.31 -4.02 10.92
CA LEU A 74 11.57 -3.33 9.87
C LEU A 74 10.77 -2.14 10.42
N MET A 75 10.05 -2.34 11.53
CA MET A 75 9.22 -1.31 12.16
C MET A 75 10.01 -0.25 12.95
N ARG A 76 11.23 -0.58 13.40
CA ARG A 76 12.14 0.36 14.05
C ARG A 76 12.91 1.20 13.04
N ASP A 77 13.59 0.56 12.10
CA ASP A 77 14.63 1.20 11.28
C ASP A 77 14.13 1.63 9.89
N TYR A 78 13.13 0.93 9.33
CA TYR A 78 12.67 1.15 7.94
C TYR A 78 11.23 1.64 7.82
N PHE A 79 10.58 1.99 8.95
CA PHE A 79 9.19 2.44 8.96
C PHE A 79 8.93 3.63 8.03
N ALA A 80 9.86 4.59 7.98
CA ALA A 80 9.73 5.76 7.10
C ALA A 80 9.69 5.37 5.61
N VAL A 81 10.47 4.35 5.21
CA VAL A 81 10.46 3.82 3.83
C VAL A 81 9.14 3.11 3.54
N CYS A 82 8.67 2.28 4.47
CA CYS A 82 7.37 1.61 4.35
C CYS A 82 6.22 2.61 4.25
N LEU A 83 6.24 3.66 5.09
CA LEU A 83 5.24 4.72 5.08
C LEU A 83 5.29 5.52 3.78
N GLY A 84 6.48 5.95 3.35
CA GLY A 84 6.65 6.67 2.10
C GLY A 84 6.13 5.88 0.89
N LEU A 85 6.45 4.59 0.82
CA LEU A 85 5.96 3.71 -0.25
C LEU A 85 4.44 3.52 -0.19
N ALA A 86 3.88 3.33 1.00
CA ALA A 86 2.43 3.22 1.19
C ALA A 86 1.72 4.50 0.71
N LEU A 87 2.20 5.68 1.10
CA LEU A 87 1.62 6.96 0.68
C LEU A 87 1.74 7.19 -0.83
N LEU A 88 2.88 6.82 -1.42
CA LEU A 88 3.09 6.93 -2.86
C LEU A 88 2.11 6.03 -3.62
N LEU A 89 2.03 4.75 -3.23
CA LEU A 89 1.11 3.80 -3.88
C LEU A 89 -0.35 4.19 -3.69
N SER A 90 -0.75 4.61 -2.49
CA SER A 90 -2.10 5.12 -2.23
C SER A 90 -2.42 6.34 -3.08
N SER A 91 -1.47 7.27 -3.24
CA SER A 91 -1.66 8.46 -4.09
C SER A 91 -1.86 8.09 -5.55
N VAL A 92 -1.00 7.22 -6.10
CA VAL A 92 -1.12 6.76 -7.49
C VAL A 92 -2.46 6.05 -7.70
N LEU A 93 -2.80 5.12 -6.81
CA LEU A 93 -4.05 4.36 -6.88
C LEU A 93 -5.28 5.28 -6.79
N PHE A 94 -5.23 6.30 -5.94
CA PHE A 94 -6.28 7.29 -5.81
C PHE A 94 -6.48 8.07 -7.11
N LEU A 95 -5.40 8.58 -7.69
CA LEU A 95 -5.46 9.35 -8.94
C LEU A 95 -5.97 8.51 -10.10
N THR A 96 -5.52 7.25 -10.22
CA THR A 96 -6.01 6.34 -11.27
C THR A 96 -7.49 6.04 -11.09
N SER A 97 -7.93 5.79 -9.85
CA SER A 97 -9.35 5.55 -9.56
C SER A 97 -10.20 6.78 -9.85
N LEU A 98 -9.72 7.97 -9.48
CA LEU A 98 -10.40 9.23 -9.74
C LEU A 98 -10.53 9.51 -11.23
N ALA A 99 -9.48 9.27 -12.02
CA ALA A 99 -9.52 9.39 -13.47
C ALA A 99 -10.52 8.41 -14.09
N PHE A 100 -10.55 7.17 -13.62
CA PHE A 100 -11.51 6.15 -14.07
C PHE A 100 -12.95 6.54 -13.77
N VAL A 101 -13.24 6.93 -12.52
CA VAL A 101 -14.57 7.37 -12.08
C VAL A 101 -15.03 8.57 -12.92
N ARG A 102 -14.17 9.57 -13.10
CA ARG A 102 -14.50 10.72 -13.95
C ARG A 102 -14.75 10.35 -15.39
N GLY A 103 -13.95 9.44 -15.95
CA GLY A 103 -14.15 8.91 -17.29
C GLY A 103 -15.51 8.22 -17.43
N ALA A 104 -15.87 7.36 -16.47
CA ALA A 104 -17.14 6.64 -16.47
C ALA A 104 -18.36 7.56 -16.39
N PHE A 105 -18.27 8.66 -15.64
CA PHE A 105 -19.35 9.64 -15.50
C PHE A 105 -19.36 10.75 -16.57
N THR A 106 -18.38 10.77 -17.49
CA THR A 106 -18.36 11.76 -18.58
C THR A 106 -19.22 11.26 -19.74
N THR A 107 -20.41 11.81 -19.92
CA THR A 107 -21.25 11.54 -21.10
C THR A 107 -20.51 11.97 -22.37
N GLY A 108 -20.27 11.02 -23.28
CA GLY A 108 -19.65 11.31 -24.57
C GLY A 108 -20.49 12.29 -25.37
N LYS A 109 -19.89 13.38 -25.84
CA LYS A 109 -20.54 14.25 -26.83
C LYS A 109 -20.73 13.43 -28.10
N PHE A 110 -21.98 13.25 -28.53
CA PHE A 110 -22.26 12.59 -29.80
C PHE A 110 -21.66 13.44 -30.91
N VAL A 111 -20.65 12.90 -31.60
CA VAL A 111 -20.08 13.56 -32.78
C VAL A 111 -21.01 13.23 -33.93
N ASP A 112 -21.84 14.20 -34.31
CA ASP A 112 -22.66 14.10 -35.51
C ASP A 112 -21.74 14.04 -36.74
N ARG A 113 -21.67 12.86 -37.36
CA ARG A 113 -20.92 12.60 -38.60
C ARG A 113 -21.83 12.57 -39.82
N SER A 114 -23.06 13.09 -39.71
CA SER A 114 -23.98 13.12 -40.84
C SER A 114 -23.38 13.92 -41.99
N PRO A 115 -23.49 13.43 -43.24
CA PRO A 115 -23.05 14.16 -44.42
C PRO A 115 -23.66 15.56 -44.48
N PRO A 116 -22.92 16.57 -44.98
CA PRO A 116 -23.37 17.96 -44.95
C PRO A 116 -24.69 18.20 -45.70
N GLU A 117 -25.05 17.34 -46.66
CA GLU A 117 -26.29 17.46 -47.43
C GLU A 117 -27.57 17.13 -46.65
N LEU A 118 -27.46 16.43 -45.51
CA LEU A 118 -28.61 16.07 -44.67
C LEU A 118 -28.85 17.08 -43.53
N LYS A 119 -27.97 18.06 -43.34
CA LYS A 119 -28.12 19.09 -42.29
C LYS A 119 -29.15 20.16 -42.62
N ASN A 120 -29.46 20.32 -43.90
CA ASN A 120 -30.26 21.39 -44.50
C ASN A 120 -31.70 20.95 -44.83
N THR A 121 -32.07 19.69 -44.59
CA THR A 121 -33.41 19.15 -44.88
C THR A 121 -34.28 18.93 -43.63
N SER A 122 -33.82 19.32 -42.43
CA SER A 122 -34.65 19.23 -41.22
C SER A 122 -35.63 20.42 -41.14
N PRO A 123 -36.96 20.19 -41.08
CA PRO A 123 -37.91 21.26 -40.78
C PRO A 123 -37.68 21.74 -39.34
N ARG A 124 -37.65 23.07 -39.17
CA ARG A 124 -37.48 23.76 -37.88
C ARG A 124 -38.67 23.56 -36.96
#